data_AF-A0A7W1ABN0-F1
#
_entry.id   AF-A0A7W1ABN0-F1
#
_cell.length_a   1.000
_cell.length_b   1.000
_cell.length_c   1.000
_cell.angle_alpha   90.00
_cell.angle_beta   90.00
_cell.angle_gamma   90.00
#
_symmetry.space_group_name_H-M   'P 1'
#
loop_
_entity.id
_entity.type
_entity.pdbx_description
1 polymer ?
#
loop_
_entity_poly.entity_id
_entity_poly.type
_entity_poly.pdbx_seq_one_letter_code
_entity_poly.pdbx_strand_id
1 'polypeptide(L)'
;MAGEQAHENVRIRAYSPGEYPILVVELPSGGLRAVYFETGYDLGRSKAVEEDWLQENAIGRHSFIEVDPPVETPAGSLRDYVRRELL
;
A
#
# COMPACT_ATOMS: atom_id res chain seq x y z
N MET A 1 12.94 9.75 -15.61
CA MET A 1 12.95 8.33 -16.01
C MET A 1 11.83 7.67 -15.23
N ALA A 2 10.69 7.41 -15.86
CA ALA A 2 9.49 6.84 -15.24
C ALA A 2 9.23 5.52 -15.96
N GLY A 3 9.58 4.39 -15.34
CA GLY A 3 9.51 3.09 -15.99
C GLY A 3 9.95 1.91 -15.12
N GLU A 4 10.70 2.16 -14.04
CA GLU A 4 11.20 1.07 -13.19
C GLU A 4 10.25 0.70 -12.03
N GLN A 5 9.32 1.59 -11.67
CA GLN A 5 8.45 1.41 -10.50
C GLN A 5 7.39 0.31 -10.69
N ALA A 6 7.05 -0.08 -11.91
CA ALA A 6 6.00 -1.08 -12.16
C ALA A 6 6.44 -2.52 -11.85
N HIS A 7 7.75 -2.78 -11.79
CA HIS A 7 8.34 -4.11 -11.58
C HIS A 7 8.88 -4.33 -10.17
N GLU A 8 8.82 -3.31 -9.30
CA GLU A 8 9.23 -3.47 -7.91
C GLU A 8 8.20 -4.31 -7.16
N ASN A 9 8.62 -5.46 -6.64
CA ASN A 9 7.82 -6.25 -5.70
C ASN A 9 7.71 -5.47 -4.40
N VAL A 10 6.49 -5.16 -4.00
CA VAL A 10 6.21 -4.47 -2.74
C VAL A 10 5.38 -5.37 -1.84
N ARG A 11 5.50 -5.15 -0.53
CA ARG A 11 4.78 -5.95 0.47
C ARG A 11 3.67 -5.13 1.09
N ILE A 12 2.43 -5.55 0.92
CA ILE A 12 1.29 -4.90 1.55
C ILE A 12 1.32 -5.23 3.04
N ARG A 13 1.50 -4.20 3.87
CA ARG A 13 1.55 -4.29 5.34
C ARG A 13 0.21 -3.96 5.96
N ALA A 14 -0.57 -3.09 5.35
CA ALA A 14 -1.91 -2.75 5.78
C ALA A 14 -2.74 -2.22 4.62
N TYR A 15 -4.06 -2.23 4.76
CA TYR A 15 -4.97 -1.57 3.83
C TYR A 15 -6.15 -0.94 4.55
N SER A 16 -6.73 0.11 3.99
CA SER A 16 -7.99 0.67 4.45
C SER A 16 -9.12 0.24 3.54
N PRO A 17 -10.09 -0.57 3.99
CA PRO A 17 -11.29 -0.86 3.22
C PRO A 17 -12.23 0.35 3.17
N GLY A 18 -12.96 0.50 2.07
CA GLY A 18 -13.91 1.58 1.87
C GLY A 18 -14.18 1.84 0.38
N GLU A 19 -14.92 2.92 0.08
CA GLU A 19 -15.19 3.34 -1.31
C GLU A 19 -13.90 3.71 -2.06
N TYR A 20 -12.87 4.16 -1.33
CA TYR A 20 -11.54 4.49 -1.87
C TYR A 20 -10.45 3.76 -1.07
N PRO A 21 -10.12 2.51 -1.43
CA PRO A 21 -9.18 1.72 -0.65
C PRO A 21 -7.77 2.30 -0.70
N ILE A 22 -7.10 2.40 0.45
CA ILE A 22 -5.71 2.88 0.57
C ILE A 22 -4.84 1.69 0.95
N LEU A 23 -3.69 1.50 0.31
CA LEU A 23 -2.73 0.46 0.72
C LEU A 23 -1.50 1.10 1.34
N VAL A 24 -0.97 0.47 2.38
CA VAL A 24 0.36 0.74 2.89
C VAL A 24 1.25 -0.40 2.45
N VAL A 25 2.25 -0.06 1.65
CA VAL A 25 3.20 -1.01 1.09
C VAL A 25 4.60 -0.72 1.58
N GLU A 26 5.34 -1.77 1.87
CA GLU A 26 6.77 -1.74 2.14
C GLU A 26 7.52 -1.98 0.83
N LEU A 27 8.42 -1.07 0.52
CA LEU A 27 9.36 -1.20 -0.59
C LEU A 27 10.46 -2.20 -0.24
N PRO A 28 11.09 -2.86 -1.22
CA PRO A 28 12.20 -3.79 -0.98
C PRO A 28 13.41 -3.11 -0.32
N SER A 29 13.53 -1.78 -0.45
CA SER A 29 14.53 -0.97 0.25
C SER A 29 14.23 -0.74 1.74
N GLY A 30 13.12 -1.27 2.27
CA GLY A 30 12.69 -1.14 3.66
C GLY A 30 11.89 0.13 4.00
N GLY A 31 11.48 0.90 3.00
CA GLY A 31 10.69 2.13 3.19
C GLY A 31 9.19 1.88 3.04
N LEU A 32 8.37 2.38 3.97
CA LEU A 32 6.91 2.30 3.86
C LEU A 32 6.35 3.46 3.03
N ARG A 33 5.37 3.14 2.19
CA ARG A 33 4.65 4.11 1.37
C ARG A 33 3.15 3.83 1.40
N ALA A 34 2.38 4.89 1.59
CA ALA A 34 0.93 4.88 1.42
C ALA A 34 0.58 5.23 -0.04
N VAL A 35 -0.17 4.34 -0.68
CA VAL A 35 -0.68 4.47 -2.04
C VAL A 35 -2.20 4.59 -2.02
N TYR A 36 -2.74 5.48 -2.84
CA TYR A 36 -4.15 5.86 -2.81
C TYR A 36 -4.88 5.37 -4.06
N PHE A 37 -6.16 5.06 -3.94
CA PHE A 37 -7.01 4.70 -5.08
C PHE A 37 -7.06 5.81 -6.14
N GLU A 38 -7.16 7.08 -5.71
CA GLU A 38 -7.23 8.25 -6.59
C GLU A 38 -5.98 8.42 -7.47
N THR A 39 -4.82 7.95 -6.99
CA THR A 39 -3.57 7.97 -7.76
C THR A 39 -3.37 6.70 -8.58
N GLY A 40 -4.32 5.76 -8.54
CA GLY A 40 -4.20 4.46 -9.20
C GLY A 40 -3.13 3.56 -8.59
N TYR A 41 -2.82 3.77 -7.31
CA TYR A 41 -1.72 3.10 -6.58
C TYR A 41 -0.31 3.39 -7.13
N ASP A 42 -0.14 4.54 -7.77
CA ASP A 42 1.15 4.97 -8.32
C ASP A 42 2.17 5.27 -7.20
N LEU A 43 3.32 4.58 -7.23
CA LEU A 43 4.41 4.76 -6.27
C LEU A 43 5.11 6.13 -6.42
N GLY A 44 5.09 6.74 -7.60
CA GLY A 44 5.63 8.08 -7.83
C GLY A 44 4.80 9.17 -7.16
N ARG A 45 3.49 8.93 -7.00
CA ARG A 45 2.53 9.80 -6.29
C ARG A 45 2.18 9.32 -4.88
N SER A 46 2.86 8.29 -4.40
CA SER A 46 2.69 7.77 -3.05
C SER A 46 3.29 8.70 -1.99
N LYS A 47 2.79 8.61 -0.76
CA LYS A 47 3.32 9.33 0.38
C LYS A 47 4.21 8.41 1.20
N ALA A 48 5.44 8.82 1.50
CA ALA A 48 6.27 8.09 2.45
C ALA A 48 5.63 8.16 3.85
N VAL A 49 5.55 7.01 4.51
CA VAL A 49 5.00 6.89 5.86
C VAL A 49 6.01 6.17 6.74
N GLU A 50 5.95 6.42 8.05
CA GLU A 50 6.82 5.77 9.03
C GLU A 50 6.10 4.57 9.64
N GLU A 51 6.87 3.62 10.20
CA GLU A 51 6.30 2.44 10.86
C GLU A 51 5.48 2.83 12.09
N ASP A 52 5.91 3.83 12.83
CA ASP A 52 5.17 4.40 13.96
C ASP A 52 3.81 4.98 13.51
N TRP A 53 3.80 5.73 12.39
CA TRP A 53 2.55 6.22 11.80
C TRP A 53 1.63 5.07 11.39
N LEU A 54 2.18 4.02 10.77
CA LEU A 54 1.41 2.83 10.42
C LEU A 54 0.80 2.20 11.67
N GLN A 55 1.57 2.05 12.74
CA GLN A 55 1.09 1.43 13.97
C GLN A 55 -0.01 2.28 14.63
N GLU A 56 0.15 3.60 14.71
CA GLU A 56 -0.87 4.49 15.27
C GLU A 56 -2.16 4.52 14.42
N ASN A 57 -2.07 4.42 13.09
CA ASN A 57 -3.22 4.51 12.20
C ASN A 57 -3.88 3.15 11.89
N ALA A 58 -3.10 2.07 11.80
CA ALA A 58 -3.58 0.70 11.61
C ALA A 58 -4.09 0.08 12.91
N ILE A 59 -3.47 0.38 14.06
CA ILE A 59 -3.86 -0.20 15.35
C ILE A 59 -4.71 0.78 16.17
N GLY A 60 -4.43 2.08 16.10
CA GLY A 60 -4.95 3.05 17.07
C GLY A 60 -6.17 3.87 16.65
N ARG A 61 -6.29 4.26 15.37
CA ARG A 61 -7.29 5.27 14.95
C ARG A 61 -7.87 5.03 13.54
N HIS A 62 -8.85 4.13 13.49
CA HIS A 62 -9.92 4.07 12.49
C HIS A 62 -9.51 3.89 11.01
N SER A 63 -9.74 2.66 10.54
CA SER A 63 -10.02 2.23 9.16
C SER A 63 -8.90 1.51 8.43
N PHE A 64 -7.71 1.28 8.99
CA PHE A 64 -6.71 0.40 8.36
C PHE A 64 -6.70 -0.98 9.04
N ILE A 65 -6.60 -2.03 8.23
CA ILE A 65 -6.48 -3.44 8.59
C ILE A 65 -5.05 -3.87 8.31
N GLU A 66 -4.36 -4.35 9.34
CA GLU A 66 -3.03 -4.94 9.20
C GLU A 66 -3.09 -6.26 8.40
N VAL A 67 -2.10 -6.47 7.54
CA VAL A 67 -1.95 -7.69 6.74
C VAL A 67 -0.75 -8.45 7.29
N ASP A 68 -1.04 -9.47 8.11
CA ASP A 68 -0.06 -10.41 8.63
C ASP A 68 -0.48 -11.86 8.29
N PRO A 69 0.32 -12.62 7.53
CA PRO A 69 1.61 -12.24 6.94
C PRO A 69 1.46 -11.25 5.76
N PRO A 70 2.46 -10.39 5.50
CA PRO A 70 2.38 -9.39 4.45
C PRO A 70 2.30 -10.01 3.05
N VAL A 71 1.46 -9.43 2.19
CA VAL A 71 1.25 -9.93 0.83
C VAL A 71 2.24 -9.25 -0.12
N GLU A 72 3.11 -10.05 -0.76
CA GLU A 72 4.03 -9.54 -1.77
C GLU A 72 3.35 -9.51 -3.16
N THR A 73 3.33 -8.34 -3.79
CA THR A 73 2.76 -8.16 -5.13
C THR A 73 3.56 -7.14 -5.93
N PRO A 74 3.62 -7.24 -7.26
CA PRO A 74 4.22 -6.19 -8.08
C PRO A 74 3.45 -4.88 -7.90
N ALA A 75 4.17 -3.77 -7.79
CA ALA A 75 3.55 -2.44 -7.66
C ALA A 75 2.54 -2.16 -8.79
N GLY A 76 2.82 -2.58 -10.02
CA GLY A 76 1.89 -2.46 -11.16
C GLY A 76 0.61 -3.29 -11.02
N SER A 77 0.57 -4.26 -10.10
CA SER A 77 -0.58 -5.14 -9.84
C SER A 77 -1.37 -4.76 -8.59
N LEU A 78 -0.96 -3.73 -7.84
CA LEU A 78 -1.68 -3.28 -6.63
C LEU A 78 -3.15 -2.95 -6.91
N ARG A 79 -3.42 -2.30 -8.04
CA ARG A 79 -4.79 -1.98 -8.47
C ARG A 79 -5.64 -3.23 -8.70
N ASP A 80 -5.04 -4.27 -9.29
CA ASP A 80 -5.73 -5.54 -9.55
C ASP A 80 -5.98 -6.30 -8.24
N TYR A 81 -5.01 -6.26 -7.32
CA TYR A 81 -5.15 -6.81 -5.97
C TYR A 81 -6.33 -6.19 -5.22
N VAL A 82 -6.42 -4.86 -5.15
CA VAL A 82 -7.55 -4.19 -4.49
C VAL A 82 -8.88 -4.60 -5.13
N ARG A 83 -8.94 -4.65 -6.45
CA ARG A 83 -10.15 -5.01 -7.18
C ARG A 83 -10.59 -6.47 -6.96
N ARG A 84 -9.68 -7.37 -6.63
CA ARG A 84 -10.00 -8.79 -6.39
C ARG A 84 -10.31 -9.08 -4.92
N GLU A 85 -9.55 -8.47 -4.02
CA GLU A 85 -9.55 -8.83 -2.60
C GLU A 85 -10.35 -7.85 -1.72
N LEU A 86 -10.49 -6.58 -2.14
CA LEU A 86 -11.07 -5.51 -1.31
C LEU A 86 -12.37 -4.90 -1.84
N LEU A 87 -12.73 -5.13 -3.11
CA LEU A 87 -13.96 -4.67 -3.77
C LEU A 87 -14.70 -5.84 -4.42
#